data_AF-A0A0S4U0U9-F1
#
_entry.id   AF-A0A0S4U0U9-F1
#
_cell.length_a   1.000
_cell.length_b   1.000
_cell.length_c   1.000
_cell.angle_alpha   90.00
_cell.angle_beta   90.00
_cell.angle_gamma   90.00
#
_symmetry.space_group_name_H-M   'P 1'
#
loop_
_entity.id
_entity.type
_entity.pdbx_description
1 polymer ?
#
loop_
_entity_poly.entity_id
_entity_poly.type
_entity_poly.pdbx_seq_one_letter_code
_entity_poly.pdbx_strand_id
1 'polypeptide(L)'
;MTYRKKATALLLALVSAFAMADDETREMREIKMADDAVFWALVASVSEEGRVACSQNALACSGDRGELGLALLGGKKSPESLKAFTSMLRYRLDAGLSEDFTCYALGKGRSMSRELIGIKPSELRADCEQKFKKAEAASPSLLRGVDVNSICSTEARIRETSGALADGAKHAKRCAPGDF
;
A
#
# COMPACT_ATOMS: atom_id res chain seq x y z
N MET A 1 -44.06 -49.27 29.55
CA MET A 1 -42.91 -49.51 28.66
C MET A 1 -43.45 -49.35 27.25
N THR A 2 -43.05 -48.39 26.43
CA THR A 2 -41.72 -48.27 25.82
C THR A 2 -41.48 -46.83 25.35
N TYR A 3 -40.42 -46.20 25.86
CA TYR A 3 -39.89 -44.92 25.42
C TYR A 3 -39.21 -45.10 24.06
N ARG A 4 -39.81 -44.65 22.96
CA ARG A 4 -39.10 -44.49 21.68
C ARG A 4 -39.74 -43.39 20.86
N LYS A 5 -39.14 -42.19 20.94
CA LYS A 5 -39.12 -41.12 19.91
C LYS A 5 -38.43 -39.88 20.50
N LYS A 6 -37.15 -39.99 20.84
CA LYS A 6 -36.26 -38.84 21.05
C LYS A 6 -34.86 -39.23 20.54
N ALA A 7 -34.72 -39.30 19.22
CA ALA A 7 -33.42 -39.51 18.58
C ALA A 7 -33.35 -38.75 17.25
N THR A 8 -33.91 -37.55 17.20
CA THR A 8 -33.90 -36.69 16.00
C THR A 8 -33.71 -35.23 16.40
N ALA A 9 -32.77 -34.95 17.31
CA ALA A 9 -32.43 -33.57 17.67
C ALA A 9 -30.96 -33.36 18.08
N LEU A 10 -30.06 -34.33 17.85
CA LEU A 10 -28.69 -34.27 18.35
C LEU A 10 -27.60 -34.45 17.29
N LEU A 11 -27.90 -34.20 16.02
CA LEU A 11 -26.92 -34.27 14.92
C LEU A 11 -26.78 -32.96 14.12
N LEU A 12 -27.49 -31.89 14.50
CA LEU A 12 -27.44 -30.59 13.83
C LEU A 12 -26.73 -29.49 14.66
N ALA A 13 -26.19 -29.82 15.83
CA ALA A 13 -25.57 -28.85 16.74
C ALA A 13 -24.03 -28.86 16.75
N LEU A 14 -23.37 -29.61 15.83
CA LEU A 14 -21.90 -29.74 15.81
C LEU A 14 -21.22 -29.15 14.57
N VAL A 15 -21.94 -28.46 13.68
CA VAL A 15 -21.35 -27.86 12.46
C VAL A 15 -21.23 -26.33 12.54
N SER A 16 -21.83 -25.66 13.53
CA SER A 16 -21.94 -24.19 13.51
C SER A 16 -20.84 -23.43 14.27
N ALA A 17 -19.79 -24.11 14.75
CA ALA A 17 -18.74 -23.48 15.55
C ALA A 17 -17.40 -23.29 14.81
N PHE A 18 -17.31 -23.70 13.54
CA PHE A 18 -16.10 -23.47 12.75
C PHE A 18 -16.26 -22.25 11.84
N ALA A 19 -15.37 -21.29 12.05
CA ALA A 19 -14.98 -20.23 11.13
C ALA A 19 -15.92 -19.01 11.00
N MET A 20 -16.00 -18.21 12.05
CA MET A 20 -15.80 -16.76 11.85
C MET A 20 -14.29 -16.50 11.85
N ALA A 21 -13.58 -17.08 10.88
CA ALA A 21 -12.20 -16.70 10.60
C ALA A 21 -12.27 -15.37 9.84
N ASP A 22 -11.52 -14.39 10.32
CA ASP A 22 -11.27 -13.13 9.60
C ASP A 22 -10.76 -13.50 8.20
N ASP A 23 -11.60 -13.36 7.17
CA ASP A 23 -11.33 -13.87 5.82
C ASP A 23 -10.39 -12.92 5.05
N GLU A 24 -9.32 -12.48 5.72
CA GLU A 24 -8.25 -11.74 5.09
C GLU A 24 -7.52 -12.70 4.14
N THR A 25 -7.62 -12.44 2.84
CA THR A 25 -6.91 -13.26 1.85
C THR A 25 -5.41 -13.05 1.97
N ARG A 26 -4.62 -14.00 1.43
CA ARG A 26 -3.16 -13.83 1.32
C ARG A 26 -2.79 -12.55 0.59
N GLU A 27 -3.53 -12.19 -0.45
CA GLU A 27 -3.29 -10.98 -1.23
C GLU A 27 -3.56 -9.71 -0.42
N MET A 28 -4.62 -9.68 0.39
CA MET A 28 -4.89 -8.54 1.28
C MET A 28 -3.75 -8.31 2.28
N ARG A 29 -3.23 -9.39 2.88
CA ARG A 29 -2.05 -9.32 3.76
C ARG A 29 -0.83 -8.78 3.02
N GLU A 30 -0.56 -9.27 1.82
CA GLU A 30 0.58 -8.82 0.99
C GLU A 30 0.46 -7.34 0.61
N ILE A 31 -0.76 -6.89 0.26
CA ILE A 31 -1.03 -5.47 -0.03
C ILE A 31 -0.76 -4.61 1.20
N LYS A 32 -1.27 -5.02 2.38
CA LYS A 32 -1.07 -4.30 3.64
C LYS A 32 0.41 -4.23 4.01
N MET A 33 1.14 -5.34 3.89
CA MET A 33 2.58 -5.36 4.17
C MET A 33 3.37 -4.47 3.23
N ALA A 34 3.06 -4.47 1.92
CA ALA A 34 3.70 -3.59 0.96
C ALA A 34 3.44 -2.11 1.28
N ASP A 35 2.19 -1.78 1.59
CA ASP A 35 1.80 -0.43 1.97
C ASP A 35 2.53 0.06 3.23
N ASP A 36 2.54 -0.76 4.28
CA ASP A 36 3.26 -0.46 5.51
C ASP A 36 4.76 -0.31 5.27
N ALA A 37 5.35 -1.16 4.41
CA ALA A 37 6.76 -1.08 4.07
C ALA A 37 7.12 0.25 3.38
N VAL A 38 6.32 0.69 2.40
CA VAL A 38 6.51 2.00 1.73
C VAL A 38 6.35 3.13 2.74
N PHE A 39 5.28 3.12 3.54
CA PHE A 39 5.05 4.18 4.53
C PHE A 39 6.21 4.30 5.54
N TRP A 40 6.62 3.18 6.14
CA TRP A 40 7.71 3.19 7.12
C TRP A 40 9.07 3.47 6.50
N ALA A 41 9.26 3.11 5.22
CA ALA A 41 10.46 3.51 4.49
C ALA A 41 10.58 5.02 4.37
N LEU A 42 9.48 5.70 4.02
CA LEU A 42 9.42 7.16 3.92
C LEU A 42 9.58 7.83 5.29
N VAL A 43 8.94 7.30 6.34
CA VAL A 43 9.10 7.83 7.71
C VAL A 43 10.56 7.76 8.15
N ALA A 44 11.21 6.61 7.98
CA ALA A 44 12.60 6.43 8.37
C ALA A 44 13.59 7.25 7.54
N SER A 45 13.28 7.59 6.28
CA SER A 45 14.16 8.43 5.46
C SER A 45 14.17 9.90 5.89
N VAL A 46 13.10 10.36 6.55
CA VAL A 46 12.95 11.76 7.00
C VAL A 46 13.05 11.96 8.50
N SER A 47 12.89 10.91 9.33
CA SER A 47 13.02 11.00 10.78
C SER A 47 14.48 11.09 11.22
N GLU A 48 14.73 11.78 12.34
CA GLU A 48 16.08 11.88 12.90
C GLU A 48 16.62 10.50 13.28
N GLU A 49 15.80 9.72 14.00
CA GLU A 49 16.16 8.37 14.43
C GLU A 49 16.48 7.45 13.24
N GLY A 50 15.68 7.51 12.17
CA GLY A 50 15.90 6.72 10.96
C GLY A 50 17.18 7.12 10.22
N ARG A 51 17.44 8.42 10.10
CA ARG A 51 18.67 8.94 9.49
C ARG A 51 19.91 8.58 10.28
N VAL A 52 19.85 8.66 11.61
CA VAL A 52 20.95 8.24 12.49
C VAL A 52 21.21 6.75 12.34
N ALA A 53 20.17 5.91 12.37
CA ALA A 53 20.31 4.47 12.20
C ALA A 53 20.94 4.09 10.84
N CYS A 54 20.48 4.70 9.75
CA CYS A 54 21.03 4.49 8.40
C CYS A 54 22.49 4.96 8.31
N SER A 55 22.86 6.08 8.97
CA SER A 55 24.25 6.55 9.00
C SER A 55 25.21 5.61 9.75
N GLN A 56 24.69 4.85 10.71
CA GLN A 56 25.47 3.91 11.51
C GLN A 56 25.54 2.51 10.88
N ASN A 57 24.51 2.13 10.11
CA ASN A 57 24.42 0.83 9.48
C ASN A 57 23.62 0.93 8.17
N ALA A 58 24.27 0.61 7.04
CA ALA A 58 23.62 0.61 5.74
C ALA A 58 22.39 -0.33 5.69
N LEU A 59 22.39 -1.44 6.44
CA LEU A 59 21.23 -2.35 6.53
C LEU A 59 20.03 -1.78 7.29
N ALA A 60 20.23 -0.68 8.02
CA ALA A 60 19.16 0.05 8.70
C ALA A 60 18.52 1.12 7.80
N CYS A 61 19.11 1.41 6.63
CA CYS A 61 18.46 2.23 5.64
C CYS A 61 17.20 1.53 5.13
N SER A 62 16.12 2.30 5.01
CA SER A 62 14.78 1.75 4.80
C SER A 62 14.33 1.74 3.34
N GLY A 63 15.14 2.27 2.42
CA GLY A 63 14.86 2.37 0.97
C GLY A 63 14.46 1.03 0.36
N ASP A 64 15.32 0.02 0.51
CA ASP A 64 15.11 -1.34 -0.02
C ASP A 64 13.76 -1.95 0.38
N ARG A 65 13.26 -1.63 1.57
CA ARG A 65 11.95 -2.14 2.05
C ARG A 65 10.79 -1.47 1.33
N GLY A 66 10.90 -0.16 1.10
CA GLY A 66 9.92 0.59 0.32
C GLY A 66 9.91 0.11 -1.14
N GLU A 67 11.08 -0.07 -1.73
CA GLU A 67 11.24 -0.57 -3.11
C GLU A 67 10.65 -1.97 -3.25
N LEU A 68 10.93 -2.88 -2.31
CA LEU A 68 10.35 -4.22 -2.32
C LEU A 68 8.82 -4.21 -2.18
N GLY A 69 8.29 -3.36 -1.29
CA GLY A 69 6.85 -3.18 -1.15
C GLY A 69 6.20 -2.69 -2.44
N LEU A 70 6.82 -1.70 -3.07
CA LEU A 70 6.38 -1.14 -4.33
C LEU A 70 6.45 -2.17 -5.47
N ALA A 71 7.54 -2.94 -5.55
CA ALA A 71 7.73 -4.02 -6.51
C ALA A 71 6.68 -5.14 -6.34
N LEU A 72 6.33 -5.48 -5.10
CA LEU A 72 5.29 -6.48 -4.81
C LEU A 72 3.93 -6.06 -5.37
N LEU A 73 3.55 -4.78 -5.22
CA LEU A 73 2.33 -4.22 -5.80
C LEU A 73 2.45 -4.05 -7.33
N GLY A 74 3.63 -3.62 -7.80
CA GLY A 74 3.97 -3.40 -9.20
C GLY A 74 3.94 -4.69 -10.04
N GLY A 75 4.30 -5.83 -9.46
CA GLY A 75 4.27 -7.12 -10.14
C GLY A 75 2.88 -7.75 -10.31
N LYS A 76 1.90 -7.35 -9.49
CA LYS A 76 0.55 -7.94 -9.47
C LYS A 76 -0.41 -7.27 -10.46
N LYS A 77 -1.48 -7.98 -10.85
CA LYS A 77 -2.45 -7.52 -11.87
C LYS A 77 -3.92 -7.68 -11.47
N SER A 78 -4.20 -8.17 -10.27
CA SER A 78 -5.58 -8.22 -9.74
C SER A 78 -6.16 -6.79 -9.61
N PRO A 79 -7.48 -6.62 -9.69
CA PRO A 79 -8.12 -5.33 -9.42
C PRO A 79 -7.70 -4.72 -8.08
N GLU A 80 -7.59 -5.54 -7.03
CA GLU A 80 -7.20 -5.15 -5.68
C GLU A 80 -5.76 -4.62 -5.65
N SER A 81 -4.83 -5.32 -6.29
CA SER A 81 -3.43 -4.87 -6.37
C SER A 81 -3.25 -3.63 -7.25
N LEU A 82 -4.03 -3.48 -8.31
CA LEU A 82 -4.01 -2.27 -9.14
C LEU A 82 -4.48 -1.05 -8.35
N LYS A 83 -5.57 -1.19 -7.59
CA LYS A 83 -6.10 -0.14 -6.72
C LYS A 83 -5.13 0.18 -5.58
N ALA A 84 -4.54 -0.84 -4.96
CA ALA A 84 -3.52 -0.64 -3.93
C ALA A 84 -2.30 0.08 -4.51
N PHE A 85 -1.82 -0.33 -5.68
CA PHE A 85 -0.70 0.30 -6.36
C PHE A 85 -1.00 1.78 -6.67
N THR A 86 -2.15 2.12 -7.27
CA THR A 86 -2.49 3.53 -7.54
C THR A 86 -2.63 4.37 -6.28
N SER A 87 -3.05 3.76 -5.17
CA SER A 87 -3.13 4.45 -3.88
C SER A 87 -1.77 4.92 -3.35
N MET A 88 -0.64 4.37 -3.83
CA MET A 88 0.71 4.85 -3.48
C MET A 88 0.94 6.32 -3.82
N LEU A 89 0.15 6.90 -4.74
CA LEU A 89 0.15 8.35 -5.02
C LEU A 89 -0.15 9.21 -3.80
N ARG A 90 -0.81 8.66 -2.77
CA ARG A 90 -1.02 9.35 -1.50
C ARG A 90 0.29 9.70 -0.80
N TYR A 91 1.35 8.94 -1.06
CA TYR A 91 2.66 9.16 -0.50
C TYR A 91 3.51 10.09 -1.36
N ARG A 92 4.40 10.82 -0.69
CA ARG A 92 5.48 11.59 -1.28
C ARG A 92 6.65 10.65 -1.53
N LEU A 93 6.56 9.88 -2.61
CA LEU A 93 7.66 9.03 -3.07
C LEU A 93 8.90 9.91 -3.35
N ASP A 94 10.05 9.45 -2.87
CA ASP A 94 11.36 10.03 -3.17
C ASP A 94 11.88 9.52 -4.52
N ALA A 95 13.11 9.88 -4.90
CA ALA A 95 13.62 9.67 -6.26
C ALA A 95 13.44 8.23 -6.75
N GLY A 96 14.08 7.25 -6.10
CA GLY A 96 14.03 5.84 -6.50
C GLY A 96 12.60 5.29 -6.52
N LEU A 97 11.85 5.47 -5.43
CA LEU A 97 10.47 4.99 -5.36
C LEU A 97 9.56 5.64 -6.41
N SER A 98 9.80 6.91 -6.78
CA SER A 98 9.00 7.60 -7.78
C SER A 98 9.25 7.10 -9.21
N GLU A 99 10.50 6.69 -9.50
CA GLU A 99 10.90 6.11 -10.78
C GLU A 99 10.27 4.73 -10.95
N ASP A 100 10.47 3.85 -9.97
CA ASP A 100 9.88 2.52 -9.92
C ASP A 100 8.35 2.57 -10.07
N PHE A 101 7.71 3.46 -9.31
CA PHE A 101 6.26 3.64 -9.35
C PHE A 101 5.80 4.03 -10.75
N THR A 102 6.50 4.98 -11.37
CA THR A 102 6.22 5.42 -12.75
C THR A 102 6.37 4.25 -13.72
N CYS A 103 7.45 3.49 -13.63
CA CYS A 103 7.74 2.41 -14.56
C CYS A 103 6.78 1.24 -14.43
N TYR A 104 6.41 0.85 -13.21
CA TYR A 104 5.34 -0.12 -12.98
C TYR A 104 3.97 0.39 -13.46
N ALA A 105 3.63 1.66 -13.24
CA ALA A 105 2.37 2.22 -13.73
C ALA A 105 2.29 2.17 -15.25
N LEU A 106 3.33 2.62 -15.94
CA LEU A 106 3.42 2.62 -17.40
C LEU A 106 3.40 1.20 -17.98
N GLY A 107 4.15 0.26 -17.38
CA GLY A 107 4.23 -1.14 -17.82
C GLY A 107 2.89 -1.89 -17.76
N LYS A 108 1.96 -1.46 -16.89
CA LYS A 108 0.61 -2.04 -16.77
C LYS A 108 -0.37 -1.53 -17.86
N GLY A 109 -0.07 -0.42 -18.53
CA GLY A 109 -0.80 0.05 -19.71
C GLY A 109 -2.27 0.42 -19.45
N ARG A 110 -3.19 0.01 -20.34
CA ARG A 110 -4.59 0.49 -20.32
C ARG A 110 -5.37 0.15 -19.05
N SER A 111 -5.06 -0.94 -18.35
CA SER A 111 -5.72 -1.24 -17.06
C SER A 111 -5.36 -0.19 -16.01
N MET A 112 -4.10 0.22 -15.95
CA MET A 112 -3.62 1.27 -15.05
C MET A 112 -4.22 2.64 -15.40
N SER A 113 -4.30 2.98 -16.68
CA SER A 113 -4.93 4.24 -17.12
C SER A 113 -6.36 4.41 -16.58
N ARG A 114 -7.17 3.34 -16.56
CA ARG A 114 -8.53 3.38 -16.01
C ARG A 114 -8.54 3.63 -14.50
N GLU A 115 -7.68 2.94 -13.76
CA GLU A 115 -7.58 3.12 -12.31
C GLU A 115 -7.12 4.53 -11.93
N LEU A 116 -6.15 5.09 -12.66
CA LEU A 116 -5.60 6.43 -12.41
C LEU A 116 -6.63 7.55 -12.65
N ILE A 117 -7.50 7.42 -13.66
CA ILE A 117 -8.56 8.39 -13.93
C ILE A 117 -9.63 8.40 -12.83
N GLY A 118 -9.84 7.26 -12.16
CA GLY A 118 -10.80 7.13 -11.06
C GLY A 118 -10.34 7.72 -9.73
N ILE A 119 -9.09 8.18 -9.64
CA ILE A 119 -8.52 8.70 -8.39
C ILE A 119 -9.20 10.00 -7.98
N LYS A 120 -9.54 10.07 -6.70
CA LYS A 120 -9.96 11.29 -6.03
C LYS A 120 -8.83 11.80 -5.14
N PRO A 121 -8.16 12.91 -5.51
CA PRO A 121 -7.00 13.40 -4.76
C PRO A 121 -7.26 13.67 -3.28
N SER A 122 -8.43 14.21 -2.94
CA SER A 122 -8.82 14.50 -1.56
C SER A 122 -8.98 13.25 -0.72
N GLU A 123 -9.55 12.17 -1.26
CA GLU A 123 -9.71 10.89 -0.55
C GLU A 123 -8.34 10.26 -0.27
N LEU A 124 -7.43 10.24 -1.25
CA LEU A 124 -6.07 9.72 -1.05
C LEU A 124 -5.28 10.56 -0.04
N ARG A 125 -5.39 11.88 -0.11
CA ARG A 125 -4.74 12.78 0.85
C ARG A 125 -5.21 12.48 2.28
N ALA A 126 -6.52 12.46 2.49
CA ALA A 126 -7.12 12.21 3.80
C ALA A 126 -6.75 10.83 4.36
N ASP A 127 -6.67 9.81 3.50
CA ASP A 127 -6.24 8.46 3.87
C ASP A 127 -4.78 8.43 4.36
N CYS A 128 -3.87 9.12 3.65
CA CYS A 128 -2.48 9.25 4.11
C CYS A 128 -2.37 9.99 5.44
N GLU A 129 -3.05 11.12 5.60
CA GLU A 129 -3.06 11.88 6.85
C GLU A 129 -3.62 11.07 8.02
N GLN A 130 -4.66 10.26 7.76
CA GLN A 130 -5.20 9.37 8.77
C GLN A 130 -4.20 8.28 9.16
N LYS A 131 -3.51 7.67 8.20
CA LYS A 131 -2.46 6.68 8.47
C LYS A 131 -1.31 7.30 9.25
N PHE A 132 -0.86 8.49 8.87
CA PHE A 132 0.18 9.25 9.57
C PHE A 132 -0.21 9.49 11.03
N LYS A 133 -1.42 10.00 11.28
CA LYS A 133 -1.92 10.25 12.64
C LYS A 133 -2.02 8.98 13.49
N LYS A 134 -2.44 7.86 12.89
CA LYS A 134 -2.46 6.56 13.56
C LYS A 134 -1.06 6.09 13.92
N ALA A 135 -0.10 6.25 13.02
CA ALA A 135 1.30 5.88 13.25
C ALA A 135 1.94 6.78 14.32
N GLU A 136 1.69 8.09 14.30
CA GLU A 136 2.15 9.03 15.31
C GLU A 136 1.63 8.65 16.71
N ALA A 137 0.35 8.29 16.82
CA ALA A 137 -0.23 7.83 18.09
C ALA A 137 0.37 6.49 18.57
N ALA A 138 0.67 5.57 17.65
CA ALA A 138 1.18 4.24 17.97
C ALA A 138 2.71 4.21 18.21
N SER A 139 3.45 5.14 17.61
CA SER A 139 4.92 5.19 17.66
C SER A 139 5.44 6.63 17.67
N PRO A 140 5.17 7.41 18.74
CA PRO A 140 5.48 8.84 18.77
C PRO A 140 6.97 9.16 18.60
N SER A 141 7.85 8.27 19.05
CA SER A 141 9.30 8.46 18.90
C SER A 141 9.77 8.37 17.45
N LEU A 142 9.16 7.50 16.64
CA LEU A 142 9.59 7.31 15.24
C LEU A 142 9.13 8.44 14.31
N LEU A 143 8.08 9.17 14.70
CA LEU A 143 7.52 10.29 13.94
C LEU A 143 7.87 11.65 14.56
N ARG A 144 8.73 11.69 15.58
CA ARG A 144 9.11 12.95 16.23
C ARG A 144 9.76 13.89 15.20
N GLY A 145 9.19 15.08 15.03
CA GLY A 145 9.70 16.09 14.11
C GLY A 145 9.48 15.76 12.62
N VAL A 146 8.74 14.70 12.30
CA VAL A 146 8.37 14.38 10.91
C VAL A 146 7.17 15.23 10.48
N ASP A 147 7.30 15.95 9.37
CA ASP A 147 6.19 16.71 8.79
C ASP A 147 5.27 15.77 7.99
N VAL A 148 3.96 15.85 8.22
CA VAL A 148 2.98 15.09 7.41
C VAL A 148 3.15 15.33 5.92
N ASN A 149 3.60 16.52 5.48
CA ASN A 149 3.83 16.87 4.09
C ASN A 149 5.15 16.33 3.53
N SER A 150 6.07 15.85 4.36
CA SER A 150 7.23 15.07 3.89
C SER A 150 6.84 13.63 3.56
N ILE A 151 5.71 13.14 4.08
CA ILE A 151 5.22 11.77 3.85
C ILE A 151 4.02 11.72 2.89
N CYS A 152 3.07 12.63 3.04
CA CYS A 152 1.84 12.66 2.26
C CYS A 152 1.95 13.65 1.10
N SER A 153 1.60 13.22 -0.11
CA SER A 153 1.51 14.08 -1.29
C SER A 153 0.35 15.07 -1.16
N THR A 154 0.48 16.24 -1.80
CA THR A 154 -0.61 17.22 -1.87
C THR A 154 -1.65 16.78 -2.90
N GLU A 155 -2.89 17.26 -2.77
CA GLU A 155 -3.94 16.97 -3.77
C GLU A 155 -3.53 17.41 -5.19
N ALA A 156 -2.84 18.55 -5.30
CA ALA A 156 -2.33 19.05 -6.58
C ALA A 156 -1.34 18.07 -7.21
N ARG A 157 -0.37 17.57 -6.42
CA ARG A 157 0.61 16.59 -6.90
C ARG A 157 -0.03 15.26 -7.26
N ILE A 158 -1.00 14.79 -6.47
CA ILE A 158 -1.75 13.55 -6.79
C ILE A 158 -2.46 13.70 -8.14
N ARG A 159 -3.13 14.84 -8.37
CA ARG A 159 -3.86 15.12 -9.60
C ARG A 159 -2.95 15.22 -10.82
N GLU A 160 -1.82 15.91 -10.68
CA GLU A 160 -0.83 16.06 -11.73
C GLU A 160 -0.23 14.71 -12.13
N THR A 161 0.26 13.95 -11.14
CA THR A 161 0.90 12.66 -11.38
C THR A 161 -0.09 11.63 -11.92
N SER A 162 -1.32 11.55 -11.38
CA SER A 162 -2.31 10.60 -11.87
C SER A 162 -2.71 10.89 -13.32
N GLY A 163 -2.86 12.17 -13.69
CA GLY A 163 -3.13 12.60 -15.06
C GLY A 163 -2.00 12.24 -16.02
N ALA A 164 -0.75 12.61 -15.67
CA ALA A 164 0.42 12.32 -16.49
C ALA A 164 0.63 10.81 -16.72
N LEU A 165 0.44 10.00 -15.68
CA LEU A 165 0.55 8.55 -15.78
C LEU A 165 -0.62 7.93 -16.55
N ALA A 166 -1.84 8.44 -16.39
CA ALA A 166 -3.00 7.95 -17.13
C ALA A 166 -2.79 8.16 -18.65
N ASP A 167 -2.25 9.32 -19.02
CA ASP A 167 -1.89 9.63 -20.40
C ASP A 167 -0.73 8.77 -20.89
N GLY A 168 0.34 8.62 -20.10
CA GLY A 168 1.48 7.78 -20.45
C GLY A 168 1.10 6.31 -20.66
N ALA A 169 0.30 5.75 -19.75
CA ALA A 169 -0.16 4.37 -19.79
C ALA A 169 -1.14 4.11 -20.95
N LYS A 170 -1.93 5.11 -21.36
CA LYS A 170 -2.81 5.04 -22.54
C LYS A 170 -2.02 4.92 -23.85
N HIS A 171 -0.90 5.63 -23.95
CA HIS A 171 -0.04 5.66 -25.14
C HIS A 171 1.06 4.59 -25.12
N ALA A 172 1.00 3.63 -24.18
CA ALA A 172 1.97 2.56 -24.02
C ALA A 172 3.43 3.06 -23.95
N LYS A 173 3.65 4.23 -23.34
CA LYS A 173 5.00 4.66 -22.96
C LYS A 173 5.59 3.58 -22.05
N ARG A 174 6.88 3.30 -22.21
CA ARG A 174 7.62 2.34 -21.38
C ARG A 174 8.89 3.01 -20.90
N CYS A 175 9.31 2.66 -19.70
CA CYS A 175 10.67 2.94 -19.26
C CYS A 175 11.66 2.05 -20.03
N ALA A 176 12.91 2.46 -20.09
CA ALA A 176 13.98 1.69 -20.70
C ALA A 176 14.27 0.42 -19.88
N PRO A 177 14.89 -0.61 -20.49
CA PRO A 177 15.40 -1.75 -19.73
C PRO A 177 16.46 -1.26 -18.73
N GLY A 178 16.17 -1.36 -17.43
CA GLY A 178 17.07 -0.93 -16.34
C GLY A 178 16.56 0.24 -15.49
N ASP A 179 15.40 0.82 -15.82
CA ASP A 179 14.76 1.90 -15.06
C ASP A 179 13.87 1.33 -13.92
N PHE A 180 14.33 0.27 -13.24
CA PHE A 180 13.67 -0.42 -12.11
C PHE A 180 14.73 -0.83 -11.08
#